data_AF-A0A8T3TI86-F1
#
_entry.id   AF-A0A8T3TI86-F1
#
_cell.length_a   1.000
_cell.length_b   1.000
_cell.length_c   1.000
_cell.angle_alpha   90.00
_cell.angle_beta   90.00
_cell.angle_gamma   90.00
#
_symmetry.space_group_name_H-M   'P 1'
#
loop_
_entity.id
_entity.type
_entity.pdbx_description
1 polymer ?
#
loop_
_entity_poly.entity_id
_entity_poly.type
_entity_poly.pdbx_seq_one_letter_code
_entity_poly.pdbx_strand_id
1 'polypeptide(L)'
;MAGLMVSVTQASSLGGEGDGNARVVPLDAALRLLGSPRVEKDLDGVALSLPRRLVRSIIPFGMRSTLLRLPTALRLRGNTYRCPCCGWGFKRLLPFNVRPNAKCPRSWSQERHRLLTLYLQQRTTVLSQPTDVLRVAPEDGVRRVLARSDGVRVVAVDLDSPLTDLRMDLRHLSFS
;
A
#
# COMPACT_ATOMS: atom_id res chain seq x y z
N MET A 1 -0.26 2.11 -56.18
CA MET A 1 0.64 2.16 -55.01
C MET A 1 0.34 0.97 -54.12
N ALA A 2 1.38 0.18 -53.81
CA ALA A 2 1.37 -0.95 -52.86
C ALA A 2 0.76 -0.52 -51.50
N GLY A 3 0.08 -1.34 -50.70
CA GLY A 3 0.16 -2.79 -50.52
C GLY A 3 1.08 -3.12 -49.35
N LEU A 4 0.53 -3.38 -48.16
CA LEU A 4 0.90 -4.55 -47.33
C LEU A 4 -0.06 -4.75 -46.14
N MET A 5 -0.68 -5.94 -46.11
CA MET A 5 -1.31 -6.60 -44.97
C MET A 5 -0.25 -7.25 -44.07
N VAL A 6 -0.53 -7.38 -42.76
CA VAL A 6 -0.19 -8.52 -41.87
C VAL A 6 -1.21 -8.47 -40.71
N SER A 7 -2.32 -9.22 -40.68
CA SER A 7 -2.54 -10.64 -40.32
C SER A 7 -1.82 -11.15 -39.05
N VAL A 8 -2.58 -11.32 -37.96
CA VAL A 8 -2.39 -12.43 -37.02
C VAL A 8 -3.78 -13.04 -36.73
N THR A 9 -4.10 -14.00 -37.60
CA THR A 9 -4.86 -15.24 -37.37
C THR A 9 -5.69 -15.41 -36.10
N GLN A 10 -7.01 -15.56 -36.30
CA GLN A 10 -7.85 -16.43 -35.49
C GLN A 10 -7.34 -17.87 -35.55
N ALA A 11 -7.26 -18.53 -34.39
CA ALA A 11 -7.39 -19.97 -34.29
C ALA A 11 -8.65 -20.24 -33.44
N SER A 12 -9.66 -20.77 -34.11
CA SER A 12 -10.94 -21.16 -33.55
C SER A 12 -10.86 -22.57 -32.93
N SER A 13 -11.70 -22.78 -31.90
CA SER A 13 -12.17 -24.04 -31.33
C SER A 13 -11.22 -24.84 -30.42
N LEU A 14 -11.46 -24.78 -29.11
CA LEU A 14 -12.21 -25.80 -28.37
C LEU A 14 -12.52 -25.32 -26.92
N GLY A 15 -13.80 -25.05 -26.67
CA GLY A 15 -14.55 -25.28 -25.42
C GLY A 15 -14.01 -24.80 -24.07
N GLY A 16 -14.70 -23.83 -23.46
CA GLY A 16 -14.68 -23.62 -22.00
C GLY A 16 -14.93 -22.19 -21.53
N GLU A 17 -16.10 -21.62 -21.83
CA GLU A 17 -16.59 -20.42 -21.16
C GLU A 17 -16.75 -20.64 -19.65
N GLY A 18 -16.21 -19.71 -18.85
CA GLY A 18 -16.24 -19.79 -17.38
C GLY A 18 -15.76 -18.52 -16.67
N ASP A 19 -16.18 -17.36 -17.17
CA ASP A 19 -16.42 -16.09 -16.46
C ASP A 19 -15.31 -15.53 -15.53
N GLY A 20 -14.27 -14.96 -16.14
CA GLY A 20 -13.27 -14.09 -15.50
C GLY A 20 -13.79 -12.67 -15.21
N ASN A 21 -15.04 -12.52 -14.82
CA ASN A 21 -15.59 -11.21 -14.49
C ASN A 21 -15.00 -10.75 -13.15
N ALA A 22 -14.04 -9.82 -13.23
CA ALA A 22 -13.52 -9.08 -12.10
C ALA A 22 -14.70 -8.38 -11.41
N ARG A 23 -15.26 -9.02 -10.38
CA ARG A 23 -16.35 -8.45 -9.60
C ARG A 23 -15.83 -7.17 -8.95
N VAL A 24 -16.32 -6.02 -9.43
CA VAL A 24 -16.18 -4.73 -8.77
C VAL A 24 -16.72 -4.91 -7.36
N VAL A 25 -15.82 -4.93 -6.37
CA VAL A 25 -16.23 -5.04 -4.97
C VAL A 25 -17.00 -3.77 -4.64
N PRO A 26 -18.28 -3.87 -4.24
CA PRO A 26 -19.08 -2.70 -4.00
C PRO A 26 -18.47 -1.90 -2.84
N LEU A 27 -18.57 -0.57 -2.94
CA LEU A 27 -17.85 0.38 -2.08
C LEU A 27 -18.07 0.11 -0.59
N ASP A 28 -19.25 -0.38 -0.21
CA ASP A 28 -19.63 -0.77 1.14
C ASP A 28 -18.86 -2.01 1.66
N ALA A 29 -18.60 -3.01 0.81
CA ALA A 29 -17.79 -4.18 1.15
C ALA A 29 -16.30 -3.81 1.30
N ALA A 30 -15.78 -2.93 0.42
CA ALA A 30 -14.43 -2.38 0.55
C ALA A 30 -14.26 -1.57 1.85
N LEU A 31 -15.28 -0.79 2.24
CA LEU A 31 -15.31 -0.04 3.50
C LEU A 31 -15.35 -0.94 4.75
N ARG A 32 -16.02 -2.10 4.69
CA ARG A 32 -16.02 -3.11 5.78
C ARG A 32 -14.65 -3.77 5.96
N LEU A 33 -13.93 -4.05 4.86
CA LEU A 33 -12.57 -4.62 4.90
C LEU A 33 -11.52 -3.61 5.40
N LEU A 34 -11.64 -2.34 4.97
CA LEU A 34 -10.86 -1.24 5.54
C LEU A 34 -11.19 -1.01 7.02
N GLY A 35 -12.43 -1.31 7.43
CA GLY A 35 -12.91 -1.27 8.81
C GLY A 35 -12.41 -2.42 9.69
N SER A 36 -11.54 -3.30 9.17
CA SER A 36 -10.98 -4.39 9.95
C SER A 36 -10.23 -3.84 11.18
N PRO A 37 -10.39 -4.48 12.35
CA PRO A 37 -9.83 -4.02 13.64
C PRO A 37 -8.30 -3.94 13.68
N ARG A 38 -7.59 -4.30 12.60
CA ARG A 38 -6.13 -4.17 12.47
C ARG A 38 -5.65 -2.72 12.48
N VAL A 39 -6.44 -1.76 11.98
CA VAL A 39 -6.05 -0.32 12.02
C VAL A 39 -6.31 0.30 13.40
N GLU A 40 -7.25 -0.25 14.17
CA GLU A 40 -7.76 0.38 15.39
C GLU A 40 -6.77 0.33 16.57
N LYS A 41 -6.01 -0.76 16.71
CA LYS A 41 -5.02 -0.94 17.81
C LYS A 41 -3.82 0.01 17.74
N ASP A 42 -3.58 0.64 16.60
CA ASP A 42 -2.43 1.53 16.41
C ASP A 42 -2.72 3.00 16.78
N LEU A 43 -3.99 3.34 17.05
CA LEU A 43 -4.41 4.69 17.43
C LEU A 43 -4.28 4.95 18.93
N ASP A 44 -4.04 3.93 19.76
CA ASP A 44 -3.91 4.07 21.22
C ASP A 44 -2.67 4.88 21.63
N GLY A 45 -1.67 5.02 20.74
CA GLY A 45 -0.50 5.90 20.95
C GLY A 45 -0.71 7.37 20.55
N VAL A 46 -1.88 7.71 19.99
CA VAL A 46 -2.24 9.07 19.61
C VAL A 46 -3.07 9.69 20.73
N ALA A 47 -2.42 10.49 21.57
CA ALA A 47 -3.09 11.28 22.61
C ALA A 47 -3.88 12.43 21.97
N LEU A 48 -5.02 12.12 21.35
CA LEU A 48 -6.05 13.14 21.09
C LEU A 48 -6.84 13.33 22.39
N SER A 49 -6.84 14.54 22.92
CA SER A 49 -7.66 14.96 24.06
C SER A 49 -9.17 15.01 23.75
N LEU A 50 -9.55 14.80 22.49
CA LEU A 50 -10.94 14.83 22.04
C LEU A 50 -11.63 13.48 22.26
N PRO A 51 -12.91 13.48 22.68
CA PRO A 51 -13.67 12.24 22.85
C PRO A 51 -13.73 11.49 21.52
N ARG A 52 -13.24 10.23 21.53
CA ARG A 52 -13.13 9.34 20.34
C ARG A 52 -14.41 9.28 19.50
N ARG A 53 -15.58 9.48 20.10
CA ARG A 53 -16.89 9.52 19.42
C ARG A 53 -17.04 10.71 18.47
N LEU A 54 -16.66 11.92 18.88
CA LEU A 54 -16.81 13.13 18.05
C LEU A 54 -15.87 13.07 16.84
N VAL A 55 -14.63 12.65 17.09
CA VAL A 55 -13.58 12.53 16.07
C VAL A 55 -13.99 11.54 14.97
N ARG A 56 -14.66 10.45 15.34
CA ARG A 56 -15.23 9.50 14.36
C ARG A 56 -16.37 10.14 13.57
N SER A 57 -17.27 10.90 14.20
CA SER A 57 -18.42 11.47 13.50
C SER A 57 -18.05 12.52 12.44
N ILE A 58 -16.93 13.23 12.62
CA ILE A 58 -16.57 14.38 11.77
C ILE A 58 -15.59 13.97 10.67
N ILE A 59 -14.66 13.05 10.95
CA ILE A 59 -13.59 12.75 10.00
C ILE A 59 -14.03 11.62 9.06
N PRO A 60 -14.02 11.84 7.72
CA PRO A 60 -14.37 10.79 6.77
C PRO A 60 -13.40 9.61 6.87
N PHE A 61 -13.94 8.40 6.78
CA PHE A 61 -13.26 7.17 7.12
C PHE A 61 -11.92 6.98 6.38
N GLY A 62 -11.84 7.33 5.09
CA GLY A 62 -10.60 7.27 4.30
C GLY A 62 -9.50 8.24 4.76
N MET A 63 -9.85 9.34 5.44
CA MET A 63 -8.88 10.34 5.92
C MET A 63 -8.54 10.19 7.40
N ARG A 64 -9.34 9.43 8.17
CA ARG A 64 -9.16 9.23 9.62
C ARG A 64 -7.75 8.82 9.97
N SER A 65 -7.22 7.78 9.33
CA SER A 65 -5.88 7.28 9.67
C SER A 65 -4.82 8.35 9.45
N THR A 66 -4.86 9.08 8.34
CA THR A 66 -3.88 10.13 8.02
C THR A 66 -3.97 11.33 8.97
N LEU A 67 -5.18 11.81 9.25
CA LEU A 67 -5.40 12.97 10.11
C LEU A 67 -5.07 12.67 11.58
N LEU A 68 -5.44 11.49 12.07
CA LEU A 68 -5.15 11.09 13.46
C LEU A 68 -3.65 10.90 13.70
N ARG A 69 -2.87 10.54 12.68
CA ARG A 69 -1.42 10.35 12.83
C ARG A 69 -0.64 11.66 12.89
N LEU A 70 -1.16 12.74 12.31
CA LEU A 70 -0.41 13.96 12.09
C LEU A 70 0.03 14.66 13.39
N PRO A 71 -0.80 14.81 14.44
CA PRO A 71 -0.38 15.43 15.69
C PRO A 71 0.77 14.68 16.37
N THR A 72 0.69 13.35 16.45
CA THR A 72 1.76 12.51 16.99
C THR A 72 3.03 12.61 16.15
N ALA A 73 2.90 12.59 14.82
CA ALA A 73 4.03 12.73 13.92
C ALA A 73 4.74 14.09 14.07
N LEU A 74 3.98 15.17 14.28
CA LEU A 74 4.51 16.51 14.53
C LEU A 74 5.18 16.60 15.91
N ARG A 75 4.54 16.08 16.96
CA ARG A 75 5.10 16.06 18.33
C ARG A 75 6.44 15.32 18.39
N LEU A 76 6.58 14.24 17.63
CA LEU A 76 7.78 13.40 17.60
C LEU A 76 8.81 13.85 16.55
N ARG A 77 8.58 14.95 15.82
CA ARG A 77 9.50 15.46 14.81
C ARG A 77 10.86 15.84 15.42
N GLY A 78 11.95 15.51 14.74
CA GLY A 78 13.32 15.77 15.18
C GLY A 78 14.36 15.23 14.21
N ASN A 79 15.62 15.15 14.64
CA ASN A 79 16.74 14.82 13.73
C ASN A 79 17.46 13.49 14.06
N THR A 80 17.01 12.74 15.06
CA THR A 80 17.66 11.50 15.52
C THR A 80 17.45 10.33 14.57
N TYR A 81 16.23 10.15 14.07
CA TYR A 81 15.85 9.06 13.16
C TYR A 81 15.30 9.63 11.87
N ARG A 82 15.77 9.16 10.72
CA ARG A 82 15.20 9.51 9.41
C ARG A 82 14.47 8.32 8.80
N CYS A 83 13.20 8.52 8.42
CA CYS A 83 12.42 7.49 7.78
C CYS A 83 12.61 7.55 6.25
N PRO A 84 13.19 6.52 5.60
CA PRO A 84 13.38 6.51 4.14
C PRO A 84 12.05 6.45 3.37
N CYS A 85 11.00 5.87 3.96
CA CYS A 85 9.70 5.72 3.29
C CYS A 85 8.89 7.02 3.19
N CYS A 86 9.06 7.97 4.13
CA CYS A 86 8.32 9.24 4.12
C CYS A 86 9.20 10.50 4.08
N GLY A 87 10.51 10.34 4.24
CA GLY A 87 11.50 11.42 4.23
C GLY A 87 11.58 12.25 5.51
N TRP A 88 10.68 12.03 6.49
CA TRP A 88 10.67 12.82 7.73
C TRP A 88 11.68 12.33 8.76
N GLY A 89 12.16 13.30 9.55
CA GLY A 89 12.97 13.07 10.75
C GLY A 89 12.14 13.05 12.03
N PHE A 90 12.56 12.23 13.00
CA PHE A 90 11.91 12.04 14.29
C PHE A 90 12.93 11.98 15.44
N LYS A 91 12.53 12.41 16.65
CA LYS A 91 13.31 12.22 17.89
C LYS A 91 13.29 10.76 18.35
N ARG A 92 12.15 10.09 18.14
CA ARG A 92 11.94 8.67 18.42
C ARG A 92 10.89 8.09 17.49
N LEU A 93 10.92 6.79 17.31
CA LEU A 93 9.91 6.05 16.56
C LEU A 93 8.90 5.44 17.54
N LEU A 94 7.71 5.11 17.05
CA LEU A 94 6.69 4.46 17.88
C LEU A 94 7.11 3.01 18.16
N PRO A 95 6.79 2.48 19.35
CA PRO A 95 6.89 1.05 19.60
C PRO A 95 5.88 0.30 18.71
N PHE A 96 6.19 -0.96 18.41
CA PHE A 96 5.25 -1.87 17.75
C PHE A 96 5.51 -3.30 18.21
N ASN A 97 4.46 -3.96 18.70
CA ASN A 97 4.56 -5.16 19.51
C ASN A 97 5.49 -4.91 20.72
N VAL A 98 6.39 -5.84 21.03
CA VAL A 98 7.37 -5.73 22.13
C VAL A 98 8.63 -4.94 21.76
N ARG A 99 8.70 -4.35 20.56
CA ARG A 99 9.90 -3.69 20.05
C ARG A 99 9.81 -2.17 20.20
N PRO A 100 10.75 -1.52 20.90
CA PRO A 100 10.85 -0.06 20.89
C PRO A 100 11.31 0.43 19.51
N ASN A 101 10.95 1.66 19.14
CA ASN A 101 11.39 2.32 17.91
C ASN A 101 11.12 1.58 16.58
N ALA A 102 10.11 0.72 16.54
CA ALA A 102 9.85 -0.14 15.39
C ALA A 102 9.06 0.55 14.25
N LYS A 103 8.24 1.56 14.56
CA LYS A 103 7.23 2.09 13.62
C LYS A 103 7.31 3.61 13.41
N CYS A 104 7.23 4.05 12.16
CA CYS A 104 7.24 5.47 11.84
C CYS A 104 5.95 6.18 12.31
N PRO A 105 6.05 7.31 13.04
CA PRO A 105 4.88 8.08 13.46
C PRO A 105 3.98 8.58 12.32
N ARG A 106 4.54 8.81 11.11
CA ARG A 106 3.82 9.39 9.96
C ARG A 106 3.36 8.36 8.94
N SER A 107 4.26 7.50 8.46
CA SER A 107 3.95 6.50 7.42
C SER A 107 3.49 5.17 7.97
N TRP A 108 3.64 4.93 9.28
CA TRP A 108 3.45 3.60 9.88
C TRP A 108 4.34 2.51 9.28
N SER A 109 5.36 2.88 8.49
CA SER A 109 6.37 1.95 7.99
C SER A 109 7.11 1.32 9.15
N GLN A 110 7.21 -0.01 9.14
CA GLN A 110 7.98 -0.79 10.11
C GLN A 110 9.45 -0.90 9.69
N GLU A 111 10.26 -1.57 10.49
CA GLU A 111 11.69 -1.82 10.23
C GLU A 111 11.90 -2.48 8.85
N ARG A 112 11.16 -3.55 8.55
CA ARG A 112 11.27 -4.27 7.26
C ARG A 112 10.97 -3.39 6.05
N HIS A 113 9.99 -2.47 6.16
CA HIS A 113 9.66 -1.55 5.06
C HIS A 113 10.76 -0.54 4.82
N ARG A 114 11.38 -0.06 5.91
CA ARG A 114 12.49 0.89 5.84
C ARG A 114 13.73 0.22 5.26
N LEU A 115 14.03 -1.01 5.68
CA LEU A 115 15.12 -1.81 5.13
C LEU A 115 14.91 -2.06 3.63
N LEU A 116 13.73 -2.53 3.22
CA LEU A 116 13.41 -2.75 1.81
C LEU A 116 13.52 -1.46 1.00
N THR A 117 13.03 -0.34 1.53
CA THR A 117 13.17 0.97 0.85
C THR A 117 14.63 1.34 0.63
N LEU A 118 15.48 1.18 1.66
CA LEU A 118 16.91 1.48 1.54
C LEU A 118 17.59 0.54 0.55
N TYR A 119 17.25 -0.75 0.56
CA TYR A 119 17.77 -1.72 -0.39
C TYR A 119 17.41 -1.33 -1.83
N LEU A 120 16.13 -1.05 -2.10
CA LEU A 120 15.67 -0.63 -3.42
C LEU A 120 16.35 0.65 -3.89
N GLN A 121 16.59 1.60 -2.99
CA GLN A 121 17.23 2.88 -3.30
C GLN A 121 18.75 2.79 -3.50
N GLN A 122 19.44 1.92 -2.76
CA GLN A 122 20.91 1.93 -2.68
C GLN A 122 21.55 0.76 -3.42
N ARG A 123 20.80 -0.31 -3.69
CA ARG A 123 21.35 -1.58 -4.20
C ARG A 123 20.68 -2.06 -5.48
N THR A 124 19.66 -1.36 -5.98
CA THR A 124 18.93 -1.75 -7.19
C THR A 124 18.63 -0.55 -8.08
N THR A 125 18.33 -0.79 -9.34
CA THR A 125 17.86 0.23 -10.30
C THR A 125 16.34 0.26 -10.46
N VAL A 126 15.60 -0.58 -9.71
CA VAL A 126 14.15 -0.77 -9.81
C VAL A 126 13.38 0.55 -9.68
N LEU A 127 13.87 1.49 -8.85
CA LEU A 127 13.22 2.77 -8.60
C LEU A 127 13.61 3.89 -9.58
N SER A 128 14.59 3.65 -10.45
CA SER A 128 15.20 4.66 -11.33
C SER A 128 15.12 4.31 -12.82
N GLN A 129 14.55 3.15 -13.16
CA GLN A 129 14.38 2.68 -14.53
C GLN A 129 12.93 2.25 -14.75
N PRO A 130 12.42 2.34 -16.00
CA PRO A 130 11.10 1.82 -16.35
C PRO A 130 10.98 0.35 -15.93
N THR A 131 10.17 0.09 -14.89
CA THR A 131 10.08 -1.23 -14.26
C THR A 131 8.64 -1.53 -13.88
N ASP A 132 8.20 -2.75 -14.18
CA ASP A 132 6.92 -3.27 -13.72
C ASP A 132 7.09 -4.00 -12.38
N VAL A 133 6.34 -3.57 -11.36
CA VAL A 133 6.39 -4.12 -10.01
C VAL A 133 5.04 -4.70 -9.62
N LEU A 134 5.00 -6.03 -9.44
CA LEU A 134 3.87 -6.72 -8.85
C LEU A 134 3.99 -6.70 -7.32
N ARG A 135 2.97 -6.16 -6.64
CA ARG A 135 2.85 -6.19 -5.19
C ARG A 135 1.79 -7.19 -4.78
N VAL A 136 2.25 -8.33 -4.29
CA VAL A 136 1.39 -9.30 -3.63
C VAL A 136 1.13 -8.88 -2.19
N ALA A 137 -0.12 -8.97 -1.72
CA ALA A 137 -0.54 -8.57 -0.38
C ALA A 137 -0.08 -7.13 -0.04
N PRO A 138 -0.57 -6.12 -0.77
CA PRO A 138 -0.02 -4.78 -0.77
C PRO A 138 -0.07 -4.13 0.61
N GLU A 139 1.11 -3.75 1.12
CA GLU A 139 1.24 -2.99 2.37
C GLU A 139 1.45 -1.49 2.12
N ASP A 140 0.95 -0.65 3.03
CA ASP A 140 1.02 0.80 2.93
C ASP A 140 2.45 1.37 3.06
N GLY A 141 3.35 0.66 3.74
CA GLY A 141 4.66 1.17 4.13
C GLY A 141 5.59 1.50 2.95
N VAL A 142 5.50 0.75 1.87
CA VAL A 142 6.36 0.86 0.67
C VAL A 142 5.61 1.50 -0.50
N ARG A 143 4.27 1.52 -0.45
CA ARG A 143 3.39 2.12 -1.46
C ARG A 143 3.83 3.53 -1.86
N ARG A 144 4.17 4.37 -0.88
CA ARG A 144 4.57 5.77 -1.13
C ARG A 144 5.92 5.91 -1.84
N VAL A 145 6.82 4.95 -1.66
CA VAL A 145 8.13 4.99 -2.32
C VAL A 145 7.95 4.69 -3.79
N LEU A 146 7.26 3.57 -4.08
CA LEU A 146 7.01 3.14 -5.45
C LEU A 146 6.14 4.15 -6.22
N ALA A 147 5.12 4.73 -5.58
CA ALA A 147 4.27 5.75 -6.20
C ALA A 147 4.98 7.09 -6.48
N ARG A 148 6.18 7.31 -5.95
CA ARG A 148 7.00 8.51 -6.19
C ARG A 148 8.16 8.25 -7.16
N SER A 149 8.36 7.00 -7.56
CA SER A 149 9.43 6.63 -8.48
C SER A 149 8.94 6.81 -9.91
N ASP A 150 9.69 7.58 -10.70
CA ASP A 150 9.37 7.81 -12.10
C ASP A 150 9.60 6.53 -12.91
N GLY A 151 8.67 6.23 -13.82
CA GLY A 151 8.75 5.05 -14.68
C GLY A 151 8.41 3.71 -14.02
N VAL A 152 8.11 3.67 -12.72
CA VAL A 152 7.70 2.44 -12.04
C VAL A 152 6.20 2.25 -12.17
N ARG A 153 5.79 1.24 -12.94
CA ARG A 153 4.38 0.82 -13.02
C ARG A 153 4.14 -0.24 -11.95
N VAL A 154 3.18 0.01 -11.07
CA VAL A 154 2.88 -0.87 -9.94
C VAL A 154 1.50 -1.48 -10.11
N VAL A 155 1.41 -2.80 -9.97
CA VAL A 155 0.14 -3.52 -9.89
C VAL A 155 0.08 -4.23 -8.55
N ALA A 156 -0.95 -3.98 -7.76
CA ALA A 156 -1.20 -4.64 -6.49
C ALA A 156 -2.24 -5.75 -6.64
N VAL A 157 -1.94 -6.93 -6.09
CA VAL A 157 -2.81 -8.11 -6.10
C VAL A 157 -2.99 -8.69 -4.70
N ASP A 158 -4.21 -9.10 -4.41
CA ASP A 158 -4.62 -9.72 -3.15
C ASP A 158 -5.97 -10.43 -3.34
N LEU A 159 -6.31 -11.33 -2.42
CA LEU A 159 -7.59 -12.03 -2.43
C LEU A 159 -8.76 -11.13 -2.04
N ASP A 160 -8.59 -10.27 -1.02
CA ASP A 160 -9.66 -9.47 -0.42
C ASP A 160 -9.12 -8.21 0.30
N SER A 161 -8.09 -7.57 -0.24
CA SER A 161 -7.56 -6.33 0.30
C SER A 161 -8.13 -5.10 -0.43
N PRO A 162 -8.53 -4.04 0.28
CA PRO A 162 -8.98 -2.79 -0.31
C PRO A 162 -7.82 -1.93 -0.88
N LEU A 163 -6.57 -2.37 -0.71
CA LEU A 163 -5.37 -1.69 -1.22
C LEU A 163 -4.90 -2.26 -2.58
N THR A 164 -5.76 -3.03 -3.22
CA THR A 164 -5.47 -3.90 -4.37
C THR A 164 -6.01 -3.30 -5.64
N ASP A 165 -5.26 -3.40 -6.73
CA ASP A 165 -5.69 -2.98 -8.06
C ASP A 165 -6.46 -4.11 -8.77
N LEU A 166 -6.00 -5.35 -8.60
CA LEU A 166 -6.62 -6.55 -9.17
C LEU A 166 -6.83 -7.62 -8.09
N ARG A 167 -8.08 -8.07 -7.93
CA ARG A 167 -8.39 -9.21 -7.07
C ARG A 167 -7.83 -10.48 -7.70
N MET A 168 -6.91 -11.17 -7.02
CA MET A 168 -6.26 -12.37 -7.56
C MET A 168 -5.97 -13.38 -6.46
N ASP A 169 -6.29 -14.65 -6.73
CA ASP A 169 -5.93 -15.76 -5.85
C ASP A 169 -4.55 -16.30 -6.24
N LEU A 170 -3.60 -16.23 -5.31
CA LEU A 170 -2.22 -16.66 -5.55
C LEU A 170 -2.10 -18.16 -5.86
N ARG A 171 -3.10 -18.97 -5.46
CA ARG A 171 -3.14 -20.41 -5.74
C ARG A 171 -3.41 -20.71 -7.22
N HIS A 172 -3.92 -19.74 -7.96
CA HIS A 172 -4.30 -19.86 -9.36
C HIS A 172 -3.41 -18.99 -10.26
N LEU A 173 -2.19 -18.66 -9.83
CA LEU A 173 -1.24 -17.93 -10.67
C LEU A 173 -0.73 -18.83 -11.79
N SER A 174 -1.04 -18.45 -13.02
CA SER A 174 -0.48 -19.06 -14.21
C SER A 174 0.89 -18.44 -14.48
N PHE A 175 1.95 -19.09 -14.00
CA PHE A 175 3.32 -18.77 -14.41
C PHE A 175 3.75 -19.76 -15.50
N SER A 176 4.18 -19.25 -16.65
CA SER A 176 4.86 -20.01 -17.71
C SER A 176 6.36 -19.79 -17.65
#